data_AF-A0A438FK04-F1
#
_entry.id   AF-A0A438FK04-F1
#
_cell.length_a   1.000
_cell.length_b   1.000
_cell.length_c   1.000
_cell.angle_alpha   90.00
_cell.angle_beta   90.00
_cell.angle_gamma   90.00
#
_symmetry.space_group_name_H-M   'P 1'
#
loop_
_entity.id
_entity.type
_entity.pdbx_description
1 polymer ?
#
loop_
_entity_poly.entity_id
_entity_poly.type
_entity_poly.pdbx_seq_one_letter_code
_entity_poly.pdbx_strand_id
1 'polypeptide(L)'
;MVETSRDWLEKLPFALWAYWTSFRTSTGATPYFLVYGMEVVLPVEIEMGSLRVALEQQILEANWAQAQLDQLNLLDERRLRAVDHVHAY
;
A
#
# COMPACT_ATOMS: atom_id res chain seq x y z
N MET A 1 20.12 24.74 8.55
CA MET A 1 19.72 23.32 8.70
C MET A 1 19.76 22.74 7.30
N VAL A 2 20.71 21.85 7.01
CA VAL A 2 20.85 21.26 5.67
C VAL A 2 19.88 20.09 5.61
N GLU A 3 18.79 20.25 4.88
CA GLU A 3 17.90 19.13 4.54
C GLU A 3 18.71 18.17 3.68
N THR A 4 18.96 16.98 4.21
CA THR A 4 19.63 15.91 3.47
C THR A 4 18.60 15.22 2.57
N SER A 5 19.04 14.59 1.48
CA SER A 5 18.11 13.87 0.58
C SER A 5 17.33 12.75 1.30
N ARG A 6 17.81 12.30 2.45
CA ARG A 6 17.17 11.32 3.32
C ARG A 6 15.95 11.89 4.05
N ASP A 7 15.97 13.16 4.41
CA ASP A 7 14.85 13.85 5.06
C ASP A 7 13.66 14.01 4.11
N TRP A 8 13.91 14.05 2.80
CA TRP A 8 12.86 14.09 1.78
C TRP A 8 12.07 12.79 1.69
N LEU A 9 12.74 11.64 1.83
CA LEU A 9 12.09 10.32 1.85
C LEU A 9 11.10 10.20 3.02
N GLU A 10 11.45 10.73 4.19
CA GLU A 10 10.57 10.73 5.36
C GLU A 10 9.38 11.69 5.20
N LYS A 11 9.56 12.80 4.48
CA LYS A 11 8.51 13.81 4.23
C LYS A 11 7.61 13.50 3.04
N LEU A 12 8.07 12.63 2.12
CA LEU A 12 7.36 12.28 0.89
C LEU A 12 5.93 11.78 1.14
N PRO A 13 5.65 10.86 2.10
CA PRO A 13 4.29 10.38 2.34
C PRO A 13 3.36 11.52 2.79
N PHE A 14 3.86 12.42 3.63
CA PHE A 14 3.09 13.57 4.12
C PHE A 14 2.81 14.58 3.00
N ALA A 15 3.79 14.85 2.14
CA ALA A 15 3.62 15.74 1.00
C ALA A 15 2.63 15.16 -0.02
N LEU A 16 2.70 13.86 -0.30
CA LEU A 16 1.74 13.17 -1.16
C LEU A 16 0.33 13.24 -0.56
N TRP A 17 0.23 13.09 0.76
CA TRP A 17 -1.06 13.11 1.43
C TRP A 17 -1.72 14.49 1.42
N ALA A 18 -0.96 15.53 1.69
CA ALA A 18 -1.40 16.91 1.54
C ALA A 18 -1.86 17.19 0.10
N TYR A 19 -1.13 16.67 -0.89
CA TYR A 19 -1.50 16.82 -2.29
C TYR A 19 -2.84 16.14 -2.62
N TRP A 20 -3.07 14.92 -2.16
CA TRP A 20 -4.31 14.17 -2.44
C TRP A 20 -5.55 14.76 -1.76
N THR A 21 -5.38 15.34 -0.57
CA THR A 21 -6.49 15.93 0.22
C THR A 21 -6.74 17.40 -0.08
N SER A 22 -5.78 18.10 -0.69
CA SER A 22 -5.93 19.53 -0.98
C SER A 22 -6.96 19.77 -2.07
N PHE A 23 -7.90 20.67 -1.80
CA PHE A 23 -8.89 21.11 -2.77
C PHE A 23 -8.23 21.86 -3.93
N ARG A 24 -8.42 21.37 -5.15
CA ARG A 24 -7.93 22.04 -6.36
C ARG A 24 -9.02 22.93 -6.92
N THR A 25 -8.80 24.24 -6.87
CA THR A 25 -9.71 25.24 -7.48
C THR A 25 -9.86 25.08 -8.98
N SER A 26 -8.83 24.56 -9.67
CA SER A 26 -8.86 24.29 -11.12
C SER A 26 -9.85 23.19 -11.52
N THR A 27 -10.04 22.18 -10.68
CA THR A 27 -10.93 21.03 -10.93
C THR A 27 -12.18 21.05 -10.06
N GLY A 28 -12.26 21.95 -9.08
CA GLY A 28 -13.38 22.05 -8.14
C GLY A 28 -13.50 20.85 -7.20
N ALA A 29 -12.46 20.02 -7.08
CA ALA A 29 -12.46 18.78 -6.31
C ALA A 29 -11.05 18.47 -5.80
N THR A 30 -10.93 17.60 -4.80
CA THR A 30 -9.64 17.06 -4.37
C THR A 30 -9.14 16.02 -5.38
N PRO A 31 -7.82 15.86 -5.58
CA PRO A 31 -7.29 14.82 -6.45
C PRO A 31 -7.78 13.42 -6.06
N TYR A 32 -7.95 13.14 -4.77
CA TYR A 32 -8.50 11.87 -4.29
C TYR A 32 -9.94 11.63 -4.77
N PHE A 33 -10.80 12.64 -4.69
CA PHE A 33 -12.18 12.55 -5.16
C PHE A 33 -12.26 12.22 -6.66
N LEU A 34 -11.34 12.75 -7.47
CA LEU A 34 -11.31 12.46 -8.91
C LEU A 34 -10.90 11.02 -9.23
N VAL A 35 -10.08 10.39 -8.39
CA VAL A 35 -9.59 9.02 -8.60
C VAL A 35 -10.60 7.99 -8.08
N TYR A 36 -11.16 8.22 -6.90
CA TYR A 36 -11.98 7.22 -6.20
C TYR A 36 -13.47 7.56 -6.15
N GLY A 37 -13.86 8.77 -6.53
CA GLY A 37 -15.27 9.20 -6.56
C GLY A 37 -15.89 9.48 -5.19
N MET A 38 -15.09 9.53 -4.11
CA MET A 38 -15.57 9.84 -2.76
C MET A 38 -14.69 10.87 -2.05
N GLU A 39 -15.30 11.66 -1.16
CA GLU A 39 -14.58 12.65 -0.35
C GLU A 39 -13.77 11.95 0.74
N VAL A 40 -12.59 12.49 1.05
CA VAL A 40 -11.63 11.86 1.96
C VAL A 40 -12.22 11.77 3.37
N VAL A 41 -12.55 10.56 3.77
CA VAL A 41 -12.61 10.11 5.16
C VAL A 41 -11.38 9.22 5.30
N LEU A 42 -10.39 9.63 6.11
CA LEU A 42 -9.09 8.95 6.36
C LEU A 42 -8.95 7.60 5.62
N PRO A 43 -8.23 7.55 4.47
CA PRO A 43 -8.24 6.38 3.64
C PRO A 43 -7.61 5.21 4.39
N VAL A 44 -8.25 4.06 4.29
CA VAL A 44 -7.70 2.79 4.78
C VAL A 44 -6.32 2.51 4.17
N GLU A 45 -5.96 3.12 3.02
CA GLU A 45 -4.62 3.00 2.45
C GLU A 45 -3.52 3.66 3.30
N ILE A 46 -3.83 4.68 4.11
CA ILE A 46 -2.85 5.31 5.02
C ILE A 46 -2.73 4.48 6.30
N GLU A 47 -3.83 3.97 6.83
CA GLU A 47 -3.79 2.99 7.92
C GLU A 47 -3.09 1.70 7.48
N MET A 48 -3.43 1.12 6.32
CA MET A 48 -2.75 -0.06 5.80
C MET A 48 -1.32 0.25 5.37
N GLY A 49 -1.02 1.44 4.84
CA GLY A 49 0.33 1.84 4.48
C GLY A 49 1.21 2.00 5.71
N SER A 50 0.70 2.66 6.76
CA SER A 50 1.39 2.78 8.05
C SER A 50 1.47 1.46 8.80
N LEU A 51 0.45 0.60 8.74
CA LEU A 51 0.48 -0.75 9.29
C LEU A 51 1.46 -1.65 8.52
N ARG A 52 1.50 -1.58 7.18
CA ARG A 52 2.48 -2.30 6.36
C ARG A 52 3.89 -1.84 6.68
N VAL A 53 4.14 -0.54 6.72
CA VAL A 53 5.45 0.02 7.07
C VAL A 53 5.82 -0.31 8.51
N ALA A 54 4.88 -0.24 9.46
CA ALA A 54 5.12 -0.62 10.85
C ALA A 54 5.35 -2.13 11.01
N LEU A 55 4.69 -2.96 10.21
CA LEU A 55 4.89 -4.40 10.17
C LEU A 55 6.23 -4.76 9.52
N GLU A 56 6.59 -4.10 8.42
CA GLU A 56 7.88 -4.21 7.75
C GLU A 56 9.04 -3.74 8.64
N GLN A 57 8.84 -2.74 9.52
CA GLN A 57 9.86 -2.32 10.50
C GLN A 57 9.94 -3.21 11.75
N GLN A 58 8.86 -3.91 12.10
CA GLN A 58 8.85 -4.85 13.25
C GLN A 58 9.35 -6.24 12.89
N ILE A 59 9.25 -6.63 11.61
CA ILE A 59 9.68 -7.93 11.13
C ILE A 59 11.07 -7.75 10.51
N LEU A 60 12.10 -8.30 11.16
CA LEU A 60 13.46 -8.42 10.61
C LEU A 60 13.36 -8.86 9.14
N GLU A 61 13.97 -8.14 8.19
CA GLU A 61 13.80 -8.30 6.72
C GLU A 61 13.72 -9.77 6.24
N ALA A 62 14.51 -10.67 6.85
CA ALA A 62 14.52 -12.11 6.59
C ALA A 62 13.18 -12.81 6.90
N ASN A 63 12.52 -12.44 8.00
CA ASN A 63 11.23 -12.99 8.40
C ASN A 63 10.09 -12.50 7.49
N TRP A 64 10.20 -11.27 6.95
CA TRP A 64 9.21 -10.73 6.01
C TRP A 64 9.33 -11.41 4.64
N ALA A 65 10.56 -11.56 4.14
CA ALA A 65 10.82 -12.28 2.90
C ALA A 65 10.31 -13.73 3.00
N GLN A 66 10.49 -14.37 4.15
CA GLN A 66 9.99 -15.72 4.40
C GLN A 66 8.45 -15.77 4.43
N ALA A 67 7.79 -14.83 5.15
CA ALA A 67 6.33 -14.76 5.21
C ALA A 67 5.69 -14.46 3.84
N GLN A 68 6.34 -13.62 3.02
CA GLN A 68 5.90 -13.37 1.65
C GLN A 68 6.05 -14.61 0.77
N LEU A 69 7.16 -15.37 0.92
CA LEU A 69 7.39 -16.62 0.20
C LEU A 69 6.33 -17.68 0.56
N ASP A 70 6.02 -17.80 1.86
CA ASP A 70 5.00 -18.72 2.37
C ASP A 70 3.61 -18.37 1.83
N GLN A 71 3.29 -17.08 1.75
CA GLN A 71 2.02 -16.62 1.18
C GLN A 71 1.91 -16.93 -0.33
N LEU A 72 3.02 -16.80 -1.07
CA LEU A 72 3.07 -17.18 -2.49
C LEU A 72 2.92 -18.69 -2.69
N ASN A 73 3.61 -19.50 -1.87
CA ASN A 73 3.48 -20.95 -1.90
C ASN A 73 2.03 -21.38 -1.63
N LEU A 74 1.36 -20.79 -0.64
CA LEU A 74 -0.04 -21.09 -0.34
C LEU A 74 -0.98 -20.75 -1.52
N LEU A 75 -0.70 -19.67 -2.24
CA LEU A 75 -1.42 -19.28 -3.45
C LEU A 75 -1.22 -20.28 -4.59
N ASP A 76 0.01 -20.72 -4.80
CA ASP A 76 0.34 -21.70 -5.83
C ASP A 76 -0.23 -23.08 -5.53
N GLU A 77 -0.24 -23.51 -4.27
CA GLU A 77 -0.94 -24.73 -3.87
C GLU A 77 -2.45 -24.67 -4.14
N ARG A 78 -3.08 -23.51 -3.87
CA ARG A 78 -4.52 -23.33 -4.15
C ARG A 78 -4.80 -23.37 -5.64
N ARG A 79 -3.90 -22.81 -6.47
CA ARG A 79 -3.99 -22.89 -7.93
C ARG A 79 -3.80 -24.31 -8.42
N LEU A 80 -2.82 -25.05 -7.88
CA LEU A 80 -2.59 -26.45 -8.24
C LEU A 80 -3.82 -27.30 -7.92
N ARG A 81 -4.39 -27.16 -6.71
CA ARG A 81 -5.64 -27.86 -6.34
C ARG A 81 -6.81 -27.49 -7.24
N ALA A 82 -6.92 -26.24 -7.69
CA ALA A 82 -7.95 -25.81 -8.63
C ALA A 82 -7.74 -26.42 -10.03
N VAL A 83 -6.49 -26.50 -10.50
CA VAL A 83 -6.13 -27.16 -11.77
C VAL A 83 -6.43 -28.66 -11.70
N ASP A 84 -6.05 -29.32 -10.61
CA ASP A 84 -6.34 -30.75 -10.39
C ASP A 84 -7.85 -31.02 -10.37
N HIS A 85 -8.63 -30.12 -9.78
CA HIS A 85 -10.09 -30.21 -9.78
C HIS A 85 -10.70 -30.05 -11.18
N VAL A 86 -10.13 -29.17 -12.02
CA VAL A 86 -10.55 -28.99 -13.41
C VAL A 86 -10.13 -30.16 -14.30
N HIS A 87 -9.01 -30.83 -14.02
CA HIS A 87 -8.55 -32.01 -14.77
C HIS A 87 -9.26 -33.31 -14.37
N ALA A 88 -9.91 -33.32 -13.19
CA ALA A 88 -10.68 -34.46 -12.69
C ALA A 88 -12.12 -34.53 -13.22
N TYR A 89 -12.52 -33.62 -14.11
CA TYR A 89 -13.84 -33.54 -14.77
C TYR A 89 -13.68 -33.73 -16.28
#